data_AF-A0A3E2NJ60-F1
#
_entry.id   AF-A0A3E2NJ60-F1
#
_cell.length_a   1.000
_cell.length_b   1.000
_cell.length_c   1.000
_cell.angle_alpha   90.00
_cell.angle_beta   90.00
_cell.angle_gamma   90.00
#
_symmetry.space_group_name_H-M   'P 1'
#
loop_
_entity.id
_entity.type
_entity.pdbx_description
1 polymer ?
#
loop_
_entity_poly.entity_id
_entity_poly.type
_entity_poly.pdbx_seq_one_letter_code
_entity_poly.pdbx_strand_id
1 'polypeptide(L)'
;MKEIDELKQRMDNNDEIVDSLVKKNTEMEKQVTKITDNPVPDYSIAINTILTEVREIKQNIKQNDELTLLKQIYEKLSKVPTSVTKQIRILLFPETNQGQYYKIVFGRLIPWGLCFVVITYLYSLGGRAIDAYGQHKQSEQSAHYQRAWIYLKQIAKKRTLSAMDTAYSKTENK
;
A
#
# COMPACT_ATOMS: atom_id res chain seq x y z
N MET A 1 5.52 42.00 -117.15
CA MET A 1 4.90 43.00 -116.26
C MET A 1 4.21 42.38 -115.03
N LYS A 2 3.61 41.19 -115.09
CA LYS A 2 2.93 40.57 -113.92
C LYS A 2 3.83 40.20 -112.73
N GLU A 3 5.09 39.82 -112.96
CA GLU A 3 5.99 39.39 -111.88
C GLU A 3 6.50 40.54 -110.99
N ILE A 4 6.53 41.77 -111.50
CA ILE A 4 7.02 42.94 -110.74
C ILE A 4 5.95 43.41 -109.73
N ASP A 5 4.67 43.37 -110.12
CA ASP A 5 3.57 43.72 -109.22
C ASP A 5 3.40 42.69 -108.09
N GLU A 6 3.63 41.41 -108.39
CA GLU A 6 3.56 40.32 -107.40
C GLU A 6 4.70 40.41 -106.38
N LEU A 7 5.91 40.81 -106.81
CA LEU A 7 7.05 41.08 -105.92
C LEU A 7 6.80 42.29 -105.02
N LYS A 8 6.16 43.34 -105.54
CA LYS A 8 5.85 44.54 -104.76
C LYS A 8 4.81 44.24 -103.67
N GLN A 9 3.78 43.47 -103.99
CA GLN A 9 2.77 43.03 -103.02
C GLN A 9 3.35 42.14 -101.91
N ARG A 10 4.34 41.28 -102.24
CA ARG A 10 5.06 40.49 -101.23
C ARG A 10 5.95 41.33 -100.32
N MET A 11 6.53 42.40 -100.84
CA MET A 11 7.36 43.33 -100.08
C MET A 11 6.52 44.16 -99.11
N ASP A 12 5.38 44.70 -99.57
CA ASP A 12 4.45 45.44 -98.71
C ASP A 12 3.87 44.54 -97.59
N ASN A 13 3.50 43.29 -97.91
CA ASN A 13 3.04 42.32 -96.91
C ASN A 13 4.13 41.97 -95.89
N ASN A 14 5.39 41.90 -96.32
CA ASN A 14 6.50 41.60 -95.42
C ASN A 14 6.80 42.77 -94.48
N ASP A 15 6.72 44.01 -94.95
CA ASP A 15 6.90 45.20 -94.11
C ASP A 15 5.80 45.30 -93.04
N GLU A 16 4.55 44.98 -93.39
CA GLU A 16 3.45 44.93 -92.42
C GLU A 16 3.64 43.82 -91.36
N ILE A 17 4.19 42.67 -91.77
CA ILE A 17 4.54 41.60 -90.83
C ILE A 17 5.66 42.05 -89.87
N VAL A 18 6.69 42.72 -90.38
CA VAL A 18 7.80 43.23 -89.56
C VAL A 18 7.31 44.24 -88.54
N ASP A 19 6.48 45.21 -88.93
CA ASP A 19 5.92 46.21 -88.02
C ASP A 19 5.04 45.57 -86.94
N SER A 20 4.26 44.54 -87.30
CA SER A 20 3.44 43.80 -86.33
C SER A 20 4.29 43.08 -85.27
N LEU A 21 5.44 42.54 -85.67
CA LEU A 21 6.36 41.82 -84.79
C LEU A 21 7.10 42.78 -83.85
N VAL A 22 7.55 43.93 -84.35
CA VAL A 22 8.20 44.98 -83.54
C VAL A 22 7.25 45.51 -82.48
N LYS A 23 5.98 45.76 -82.85
CA LYS A 23 4.95 46.20 -81.91
C LYS A 23 4.65 45.15 -80.85
N LYS A 24 4.58 43.87 -81.23
CA LYS A 24 4.36 42.77 -80.28
C LYS A 24 5.53 42.56 -79.33
N ASN A 25 6.77 42.71 -79.81
CA ASN A 25 7.96 42.62 -78.97
C ASN A 25 8.03 43.75 -77.93
N THR A 26 7.78 44.99 -78.35
CA THR A 26 7.77 46.14 -77.42
C THR A 26 6.65 46.05 -76.37
N GLU A 27 5.52 45.44 -76.71
CA GLU A 27 4.42 45.19 -75.78
C GLU A 27 4.72 44.05 -74.80
N MET A 28 5.42 43.00 -75.25
CA MET A 28 5.93 41.93 -74.38
C MET A 28 7.00 42.45 -73.42
N GLU A 29 7.94 43.29 -73.86
CA GLU A 29 8.95 43.89 -72.98
C GLU A 29 8.33 44.77 -71.87
N LYS A 30 7.27 45.52 -72.20
CA LYS A 30 6.50 46.29 -71.21
C LYS A 30 5.73 45.42 -70.21
N GLN A 31 5.34 44.20 -70.58
CA GLN A 31 4.69 43.26 -69.67
C GLN A 31 5.71 42.56 -68.78
N VAL A 32 6.87 42.16 -69.33
CA VAL A 32 7.95 41.53 -68.56
C VAL A 32 8.48 42.48 -67.50
N THR A 33 8.73 43.76 -67.84
CA THR A 33 9.17 44.78 -66.87
C THR A 33 8.16 45.00 -65.74
N LYS A 34 6.85 45.01 -66.02
CA LYS A 34 5.81 45.07 -64.98
C LYS A 34 5.74 43.84 -64.06
N ILE A 35 6.19 42.68 -64.53
CA ILE A 35 6.20 41.44 -63.74
C ILE A 35 7.46 41.36 -62.86
N THR A 36 8.58 41.95 -63.30
CA THR A 36 9.85 41.94 -62.55
C THR A 36 9.86 42.87 -61.32
N ASP A 37 9.01 43.90 -61.28
CA ASP A 37 8.99 44.90 -60.18
C ASP A 37 8.14 44.53 -58.95
N ASN A 38 7.55 43.33 -58.89
CA ASN A 38 6.85 42.85 -57.69
C ASN A 38 7.74 41.89 -56.89
N PRO A 39 8.42 42.34 -55.81
CA PRO A 39 9.17 41.43 -54.95
C PRO A 39 8.21 40.48 -54.23
N VAL A 40 8.40 39.17 -54.43
CA VAL A 40 7.68 38.12 -53.69
C VAL A 40 8.01 38.28 -52.20
N PRO A 41 7.02 38.49 -51.31
CA PRO A 41 7.29 38.63 -49.88
C PRO A 41 7.80 37.31 -49.31
N ASP A 42 8.88 37.33 -48.54
CA ASP A 42 9.42 36.14 -47.87
C ASP A 42 8.60 35.84 -46.61
N TYR A 43 7.70 34.85 -46.70
CA TYR A 43 6.83 34.41 -45.62
C TYR A 43 7.48 33.39 -44.67
N SER A 44 8.74 33.00 -44.89
CA SER A 44 9.41 31.98 -44.09
C SER A 44 9.54 32.36 -42.62
N ILE A 45 9.79 33.64 -42.33
CA ILE A 45 9.93 34.18 -40.97
C ILE A 45 8.57 34.15 -40.26
N ALA A 46 7.51 34.63 -40.92
CA ALA A 46 6.17 34.67 -40.35
C ALA A 46 5.63 33.26 -40.05
N ILE A 47 5.88 32.30 -40.93
CA ILE A 47 5.47 30.91 -40.73
C ILE A 47 6.14 30.30 -39.49
N ASN A 48 7.45 30.52 -39.32
CA ASN A 48 8.17 29.99 -38.16
C ASN A 48 7.69 30.61 -36.84
N THR A 49 7.42 31.92 -36.82
CA THR A 49 6.87 32.61 -35.64
C THR A 49 5.50 32.08 -35.24
N ILE A 50 4.59 31.88 -36.21
CA ILE A 50 3.26 31.32 -35.96
C ILE A 50 3.38 29.88 -35.41
N LEU A 51 4.31 29.09 -35.95
CA LEU A 51 4.50 27.70 -35.54
C LEU A 51 5.05 27.61 -34.11
N THR A 52 5.92 28.53 -33.70
CA THR A 52 6.40 28.62 -32.32
C THR A 52 5.29 29.06 -31.36
N GLU A 53 4.49 30.07 -31.71
CA GLU A 53 3.38 30.55 -30.87
C GLU A 53 2.31 29.47 -30.66
N VAL A 54 1.93 28.74 -31.71
CA VAL A 54 0.96 27.64 -31.62
C VAL A 54 1.48 26.50 -30.73
N ARG A 55 2.79 26.23 -30.76
CA ARG A 55 3.42 25.20 -29.92
C ARG A 55 3.38 25.60 -28.44
N GLU A 56 3.67 26.85 -28.13
CA GLU A 56 3.62 27.40 -26.78
C GLU A 56 2.18 27.37 -26.22
N ILE A 57 1.19 27.78 -27.01
CA ILE A 57 -0.23 27.74 -26.63
C ILE A 57 -0.67 26.31 -26.31
N LYS A 58 -0.31 25.33 -27.16
CA LYS A 58 -0.66 23.91 -26.94
C LYS A 58 -0.04 23.35 -25.66
N GLN A 59 1.15 23.80 -25.29
CA GLN A 59 1.86 23.33 -24.11
C GLN A 59 1.31 23.97 -22.81
N ASN A 60 0.87 25.24 -22.89
CA ASN A 60 0.29 25.97 -21.76
C ASN A 60 -1.14 25.51 -21.39
N ILE A 61 -1.94 25.09 -22.38
CA ILE A 61 -3.32 24.60 -22.16
C ILE A 61 -3.35 23.25 -21.43
N LYS A 62 -2.38 22.35 -21.69
CA LYS A 62 -2.38 21.00 -21.08
C LYS A 62 -2.03 20.96 -19.58
N GLN A 63 -1.26 21.93 -19.07
CA GLN A 63 -0.78 21.89 -17.68
C GLN A 63 -1.67 22.64 -16.68
N ASN A 64 -2.41 23.67 -17.12
CA ASN A 64 -3.14 24.54 -16.19
C ASN A 64 -4.56 24.04 -15.85
N ASP A 65 -5.25 23.34 -16.76
CA ASP A 65 -6.64 22.90 -16.51
C ASP A 65 -6.73 21.65 -15.64
N GLU A 66 -5.84 20.66 -15.80
CA GLU A 66 -5.91 19.42 -15.02
C GLU A 66 -5.58 19.64 -13.54
N LEU A 67 -4.58 20.48 -13.25
CA LEU A 67 -4.17 20.79 -11.88
C LEU A 67 -5.21 21.63 -11.13
N THR A 68 -5.85 22.57 -11.82
CA THR A 68 -6.87 23.44 -11.22
C THR A 68 -8.16 22.67 -10.94
N LEU A 69 -8.57 21.77 -11.83
CA LEU A 69 -9.71 20.88 -11.60
C LEU A 69 -9.47 19.93 -10.42
N LEU A 70 -8.30 19.32 -10.31
CA LEU A 70 -7.97 18.46 -9.16
C LEU A 70 -7.98 19.24 -7.84
N LYS A 71 -7.46 20.46 -7.84
CA LYS A 71 -7.47 21.33 -6.65
C LYS A 71 -8.89 21.74 -6.25
N GLN A 72 -9.75 22.05 -7.21
CA GLN A 72 -11.16 22.36 -6.95
C GLN A 72 -11.93 21.15 -6.42
N ILE A 73 -11.70 19.95 -6.97
CA ILE A 73 -12.31 18.71 -6.48
C ILE A 73 -11.84 18.41 -5.05
N TYR A 74 -10.56 18.54 -4.75
CA TYR A 74 -10.01 18.35 -3.40
C TYR A 74 -10.59 19.35 -2.39
N GLU A 75 -10.74 20.62 -2.78
CA GLU A 75 -11.39 21.62 -1.94
C GLU A 75 -12.87 21.32 -1.69
N LYS A 76 -13.59 20.82 -2.69
CA LYS A 76 -14.99 20.44 -2.53
C LYS A 76 -15.14 19.20 -1.66
N LEU A 77 -14.24 18.22 -1.79
CA LEU A 77 -14.28 16.98 -1.01
C LEU A 77 -13.88 17.18 0.46
N SER A 78 -12.90 18.06 0.73
CA SER A 78 -12.45 18.38 2.09
C SER A 78 -13.47 19.20 2.89
N LYS A 79 -14.39 19.90 2.21
CA LYS A 79 -15.48 20.68 2.83
C LYS A 79 -16.75 19.87 3.10
N VAL A 80 -16.84 18.63 2.62
CA VAL A 80 -17.96 17.74 2.97
C VAL A 80 -17.69 17.17 4.37
N PRO A 81 -18.55 17.43 5.37
CA PRO A 81 -18.45 16.73 6.64
C PRO A 81 -18.76 15.25 6.38
N THR A 82 -17.71 14.43 6.25
CA THR A 82 -17.87 12.98 6.26
C THR A 82 -18.47 12.62 7.60
N SER A 83 -19.66 12.03 7.60
CA SER A 83 -20.26 11.48 8.81
C SER A 83 -19.39 10.32 9.27
N VAL A 84 -18.41 10.60 10.12
CA VAL A 84 -17.56 9.58 10.74
C VAL A 84 -18.42 8.87 11.79
N THR A 85 -19.22 7.91 11.33
CA THR A 85 -19.84 6.91 12.21
C THR A 85 -18.71 6.05 12.75
N LYS A 86 -18.19 6.41 13.94
CA LYS A 86 -17.25 5.56 14.68
C LYS A 86 -17.97 4.26 15.06
N GLN A 87 -17.85 3.24 14.22
CA GLN A 87 -18.21 1.89 14.60
C GLN A 87 -17.16 1.40 15.59
N ILE A 88 -17.53 1.29 16.86
CA ILE A 88 -16.72 0.60 17.87
C ILE A 88 -16.83 -0.90 17.56
N ARG A 89 -16.02 -1.38 16.61
CA ARG A 89 -15.76 -2.80 16.47
C ARG A 89 -14.64 -3.13 17.44
N ILE A 90 -14.89 -4.08 18.35
CA ILE A 90 -13.80 -4.78 19.04
C ILE A 90 -13.15 -5.66 17.98
N LEU A 91 -12.28 -5.06 17.16
CA LEU A 91 -11.39 -5.84 16.33
C LEU A 91 -10.35 -6.44 17.28
N LEU A 92 -10.24 -7.77 17.29
CA LEU A 92 -9.11 -8.45 17.93
C LEU A 92 -7.74 -8.07 17.30
N PHE A 93 -7.76 -7.26 16.22
CA PHE A 93 -6.59 -6.91 15.43
C PHE A 93 -6.60 -5.41 15.07
N PRO A 94 -5.49 -4.69 15.26
CA PRO A 94 -5.39 -3.30 14.82
C PRO A 94 -5.38 -3.21 13.29
N GLU A 95 -6.11 -2.26 12.71
CA GLU A 95 -6.18 -2.09 11.24
C GLU A 95 -4.83 -1.71 10.62
N THR A 96 -3.93 -1.11 11.40
CA THR A 96 -2.56 -0.78 11.01
C THR A 96 -1.55 -1.60 11.81
N ASN A 97 -0.49 -2.07 11.15
CA ASN A 97 0.64 -2.79 11.75
C ASN A 97 0.30 -4.16 12.41
N GLN A 98 -0.54 -4.95 11.74
CA GLN A 98 -1.01 -6.27 12.16
C GLN A 98 0.15 -7.28 12.42
N GLY A 99 1.20 -7.24 11.59
CA GLY A 99 2.31 -8.18 11.66
C GLY A 99 3.16 -8.05 12.93
N GLN A 100 3.42 -6.83 13.39
CA GLN A 100 4.19 -6.62 14.62
C GLN A 100 3.40 -7.00 15.87
N TYR A 101 2.10 -6.72 15.87
CA TYR A 101 1.23 -7.08 16.99
C TYR A 101 1.12 -8.60 17.15
N TYR A 102 0.94 -9.33 16.04
CA TYR A 102 0.91 -10.79 16.05
C TYR A 102 2.23 -11.38 16.56
N LYS A 103 3.37 -10.82 16.14
CA LYS A 103 4.70 -11.24 16.59
C LYS A 103 4.91 -11.05 18.09
N ILE A 104 4.35 -9.99 18.69
CA ILE A 104 4.45 -9.73 20.13
C ILE A 104 3.54 -10.67 20.93
N VAL A 105 2.28 -10.79 20.53
CA VAL A 105 1.28 -11.61 21.25
C VAL A 105 1.63 -13.09 21.15
N PHE A 106 1.88 -13.60 19.93
CA PHE A 106 2.20 -15.02 19.73
C PHE A 106 3.66 -15.35 20.02
N GLY A 107 4.58 -14.41 19.86
CA GLY A 107 6.01 -14.66 20.10
C GLY A 107 6.46 -14.50 21.54
N ARG A 108 5.80 -13.64 22.33
CA ARG A 108 6.18 -13.37 23.73
C ARG A 108 5.05 -13.64 24.71
N LEU A 109 3.86 -13.13 24.45
CA LEU A 109 2.81 -13.11 25.47
C LEU A 109 2.21 -14.50 25.74
N ILE A 110 1.88 -15.25 24.68
CA ILE A 110 1.34 -16.62 24.79
C ILE A 110 2.36 -17.60 25.39
N PRO A 111 3.63 -17.67 24.93
CA PRO A 111 4.62 -18.57 25.52
C PRO A 111 4.88 -18.30 27.01
N TRP A 112 4.94 -17.02 27.41
CA TRP A 112 5.09 -16.66 28.81
C TRP A 112 3.87 -17.05 29.64
N GLY A 113 2.66 -16.83 29.12
CA GLY A 113 1.43 -17.27 29.77
C GLY A 113 1.39 -18.79 29.94
N LEU A 114 1.74 -19.55 28.91
CA LEU A 114 1.82 -21.01 28.97
C LEU A 114 2.84 -21.48 29.99
N CYS A 115 4.06 -20.89 30.00
CA CYS A 115 5.06 -21.17 31.02
C CYS A 115 4.53 -20.92 32.43
N PHE A 116 3.81 -19.82 32.65
CA PHE A 116 3.25 -19.50 33.97
C PHE A 116 2.21 -20.54 34.42
N VAL A 117 1.34 -20.98 33.50
CA VAL A 117 0.36 -22.04 33.77
C VAL A 117 1.06 -23.37 34.09
N VAL A 118 2.11 -23.73 33.33
CA VAL A 118 2.88 -24.94 33.57
C VAL A 118 3.55 -24.89 34.94
N ILE A 119 4.20 -23.78 35.29
CA ILE A 119 4.89 -23.61 36.58
C ILE A 119 3.89 -23.70 37.75
N THR A 120 2.77 -23.01 37.66
CA THR A 120 1.74 -23.04 38.72
C THR A 120 1.14 -24.44 38.88
N TYR A 121 0.91 -25.14 37.77
CA TYR A 121 0.46 -26.53 37.81
C TYR A 121 1.51 -27.45 38.43
N LEU A 122 2.78 -27.34 38.03
CA LEU A 122 3.88 -28.11 38.63
C LEU A 122 4.03 -27.83 40.13
N TYR A 123 3.89 -26.57 40.54
CA TYR A 123 3.95 -26.21 41.96
C TYR A 123 2.81 -26.85 42.74
N SER A 124 1.57 -26.78 42.23
CA SER A 124 0.43 -27.44 42.86
C SER A 124 0.57 -28.96 42.87
N LEU A 125 1.09 -29.56 41.80
CA LEU A 125 1.28 -31.01 41.70
C LEU A 125 2.40 -31.47 42.65
N GLY A 126 3.49 -30.72 42.70
CA GLY A 126 4.62 -30.96 43.58
C GLY A 126 4.23 -30.90 45.05
N GLY A 127 3.48 -29.86 45.46
CA GLY A 127 2.96 -29.76 46.82
C GLY A 127 2.12 -30.97 47.22
N ARG A 128 1.15 -31.35 46.36
CA ARG A 128 0.30 -32.53 46.60
C ARG A 128 1.08 -33.84 46.64
N ALA A 129 2.11 -33.99 45.80
CA ALA A 129 2.95 -35.19 45.79
C ALA A 129 3.77 -35.32 47.08
N ILE A 130 4.32 -34.20 47.58
CA ILE A 130 5.06 -34.16 48.84
C ILE A 130 4.12 -34.49 50.01
N ASP A 131 2.93 -33.89 50.04
CA ASP A 131 1.93 -34.15 51.08
C ASP A 131 1.49 -35.62 51.09
N ALA A 132 1.21 -36.19 49.90
CA ALA A 132 0.85 -37.59 49.77
C ALA A 132 1.98 -38.52 50.25
N TYR A 133 3.23 -38.20 49.93
CA TYR A 133 4.38 -38.96 50.41
C TYR A 133 4.56 -38.86 51.94
N GLY A 134 4.37 -37.66 52.51
CA GLY A 134 4.38 -37.44 53.96
C GLY A 134 3.29 -38.25 54.67
N GLN A 135 2.06 -38.22 54.14
CA GLN A 135 0.95 -39.00 54.66
C GLN A 135 1.20 -40.51 54.56
N HIS A 136 1.77 -40.99 53.46
CA HIS A 136 2.12 -42.39 53.30
C HIS A 136 3.11 -42.84 54.40
N LYS A 137 4.19 -42.07 54.61
CA LYS A 137 5.18 -42.37 55.64
C LYS A 137 4.60 -42.34 57.06
N GLN A 138 3.71 -41.38 57.34
CA GLN A 138 3.00 -41.32 58.62
C GLN A 138 2.04 -42.51 58.79
N SER A 139 1.37 -42.93 57.72
CA SER A 139 0.47 -44.08 57.74
C SER A 139 1.22 -45.40 58.00
N GLU A 140 2.40 -45.58 57.40
CA GLU A 140 3.25 -46.74 57.66
C GLU A 140 3.74 -46.79 59.11
N GLN A 141 4.22 -45.66 59.63
CA GLN A 141 4.62 -45.57 61.04
C GLN A 141 3.44 -45.88 61.98
N SER A 142 2.27 -45.31 61.71
CA SER A 142 1.05 -45.56 62.47
C SER A 142 0.66 -47.04 62.44
N ALA A 143 0.73 -47.67 61.27
CA ALA A 143 0.47 -49.10 61.11
C ALA A 143 1.50 -49.96 61.87
N HIS A 144 2.78 -49.57 61.89
CA HIS A 144 3.81 -50.24 62.70
C HIS A 144 3.51 -50.15 64.20
N TYR A 145 3.13 -48.97 64.71
CA TYR A 145 2.74 -48.81 66.12
C TYR A 145 1.50 -49.61 66.47
N GLN A 146 0.48 -49.62 65.60
CA GLN A 146 -0.72 -50.43 65.79
C GLN A 146 -0.40 -51.93 65.86
N ARG A 147 0.45 -52.43 64.96
CA ARG A 147 0.89 -53.84 64.98
C ARG A 147 1.66 -54.19 66.24
N ALA A 148 2.59 -53.32 66.66
CA ALA A 148 3.34 -53.51 67.90
C ALA A 148 2.41 -53.51 69.13
N TRP A 149 1.41 -52.62 69.14
CA TRP A 149 0.39 -52.56 70.20
C TRP A 149 -0.45 -53.83 70.25
N ILE A 150 -0.93 -54.33 69.11
CA ILE A 150 -1.68 -55.59 69.01
C ILE A 150 -0.84 -56.76 69.51
N TYR A 151 0.42 -56.84 69.09
CA TYR A 151 1.35 -57.88 69.53
C TYR A 151 1.55 -57.87 71.05
N LEU A 152 1.79 -56.70 71.62
CA LEU A 152 1.97 -56.56 73.07
C LEU A 152 0.68 -56.90 73.82
N LYS A 153 -0.49 -56.49 73.30
CA LYS A 153 -1.80 -56.84 73.87
C LYS A 153 -2.04 -58.35 73.93
N GLN A 154 -1.56 -59.10 72.94
CA GLN A 154 -1.70 -60.56 72.88
C GLN A 154 -0.83 -61.28 73.92
N ILE A 155 0.32 -60.73 74.29
CA ILE A 155 1.29 -61.35 75.22
C ILE A 155 1.12 -60.84 76.66
N ALA A 156 0.51 -59.67 76.83
CA ALA A 156 0.37 -58.99 78.11
C ALA A 156 -0.62 -59.70 79.06
N LYS A 157 -0.29 -59.68 80.37
CA LYS A 157 -1.16 -60.19 81.43
C LYS A 157 -2.34 -59.21 81.68
N LYS A 158 -3.43 -59.69 82.27
CA LYS A 158 -4.65 -58.90 82.53
C LYS A 158 -4.40 -57.57 83.29
N ARG A 159 -3.44 -57.57 84.23
CA ARG A 159 -3.05 -56.37 85.01
C ARG A 159 -2.34 -55.31 84.16
N THR A 160 -1.46 -55.73 83.25
CA THR A 160 -0.74 -54.80 82.35
C THR A 160 -1.67 -54.22 81.28
N LEU A 161 -2.66 -54.99 80.82
CA LEU A 161 -3.71 -54.50 79.92
C LEU A 161 -4.56 -53.39 80.56
N SER A 162 -5.02 -53.60 81.79
CA SER A 162 -5.81 -52.58 82.51
C SER A 162 -5.01 -51.30 82.78
N ALA A 163 -3.71 -51.41 83.09
CA ALA A 163 -2.84 -50.25 83.23
C ALA A 163 -2.64 -49.50 81.90
N MET A 164 -2.51 -50.23 80.78
CA MET A 164 -2.43 -49.65 79.44
C MET A 164 -3.71 -48.91 79.05
N ASP A 165 -4.89 -49.50 79.27
CA ASP A 165 -6.18 -48.86 78.96
C ASP A 165 -6.39 -47.59 79.81
N THR A 166 -5.93 -47.61 81.07
CA THR A 166 -5.95 -46.44 81.96
C THR A 166 -4.99 -45.34 81.47
N ALA A 167 -3.81 -45.71 80.97
CA ALA A 167 -2.87 -44.74 80.42
C ALA A 167 -3.40 -44.11 79.12
N TYR A 168 -3.97 -44.92 78.22
CA TYR A 168 -4.54 -44.48 76.95
C TYR A 168 -5.68 -43.46 77.14
N SER A 169 -6.67 -43.80 77.99
CA SER A 169 -7.80 -42.91 78.31
C SER A 169 -7.38 -41.60 78.97
N LYS A 170 -6.27 -41.60 79.72
CA LYS A 170 -5.70 -40.38 80.31
C LYS A 170 -4.98 -39.50 79.29
N THR A 171 -4.40 -40.09 78.25
CA THR A 171 -3.74 -39.35 77.16
C THR A 171 -4.71 -38.86 76.08
N GLU A 172 -5.86 -39.53 75.90
CA GLU A 172 -6.88 -39.17 74.90
C GLU A 172 -7.66 -37.89 75.27
N ASN A 173 -7.76 -37.57 76.57
CA ASN A 173 -8.48 -36.38 77.08
C ASN A 173 -7.57 -35.14 77.25
N LYS A 174 -6.43 -35.06 76.55
CA LYS A 174 -5.49 -33.94 76.58
C LYS A 174 -5.33 -33.33 75.20
#